data_AF-A0A1J5NS10-F1
#
_entry.id   AF-A0A1J5NS10-F1
#
_cell.length_a   1.000
_cell.length_b   1.000
_cell.length_c   1.000
_cell.angle_alpha   90.00
_cell.angle_beta   90.00
_cell.angle_gamma   90.00
#
_symmetry.space_group_name_H-M   'P 1'
#
loop_
_entity.id
_entity.type
_entity.pdbx_description
1 polymer ?
#
loop_
_entity_poly.entity_id
_entity_poly.type
_entity_poly.pdbx_seq_one_letter_code
_entity_poly.pdbx_strand_id
1 'polypeptide(L)' 'MENRVKDLRLQRQLTQEELARLLGVSRQTIISIENGRYNPTLMLAYRIAKFFSLSIEEVFDCAKELKKLAGGKNDVL' A
#
# COMPACT_ATOMS: atom_id res chain seq x y z
N MET A 1 -6.02 0.01 -4.05
CA MET A 1 -4.87 -0.87 -4.31
C MET A 1 -4.91 -2.03 -3.33
N GLU A 2 -4.83 -3.25 -3.85
CA GLU A 2 -4.77 -4.46 -3.02
C GLU A 2 -3.38 -4.54 -2.35
N ASN A 3 -3.33 -4.94 -1.08
CA ASN A 3 -2.09 -4.89 -0.29
C ASN A 3 -2.15 -5.84 0.92
N ARG A 4 -0.98 -6.12 1.49
CA ARG A 4 -0.79 -7.02 2.64
C ARG A 4 -0.55 -6.29 3.96
N VAL A 5 -0.75 -4.98 4.01
CA VAL A 5 -0.36 -4.15 5.17
C VAL A 5 -1.07 -4.61 6.45
N LYS A 6 -2.35 -4.98 6.36
CA LYS A 6 -3.12 -5.49 7.50
C LYS A 6 -2.50 -6.78 8.06
N ASP A 7 -2.19 -7.74 7.19
CA ASP A 7 -1.65 -9.04 7.61
C ASP A 7 -0.25 -8.88 8.21
N LEU A 8 0.61 -8.09 7.55
CA LEU A 8 1.96 -7.78 8.04
C LEU A 8 1.93 -7.06 9.39
N ARG A 9 0.96 -6.16 9.59
CA ARG A 9 0.75 -5.47 10.87
C ARG A 9 0.36 -6.46 11.96
N LEU A 10 -0.60 -7.34 11.69
CA LEU A 10 -1.09 -8.33 12.66
C LEU A 10 -0.02 -9.35 13.02
N GLN A 11 0.82 -9.78 12.07
CA GLN A 11 1.99 -10.64 12.32
C GLN A 11 2.99 -10.02 13.30
N ARG A 12 3.09 -8.69 13.32
CA ARG A 12 3.92 -7.94 14.27
C ARG A 12 3.17 -7.53 15.55
N GLN A 13 1.92 -7.97 15.73
CA GLN A 13 1.08 -7.67 16.90
C GLN A 13 0.86 -6.17 17.12
N LEU A 14 0.83 -5.39 16.04
CA LEU A 14 0.65 -3.94 16.11
C LEU A 14 -0.83 -3.55 15.91
N THR A 15 -1.28 -2.55 16.64
CA THR A 15 -2.50 -1.81 16.35
C THR A 15 -2.31 -0.86 15.17
N GLN A 16 -3.42 -0.40 14.57
CA GLN A 16 -3.36 0.59 13.48
C GLN A 16 -2.73 1.91 13.94
N GLU A 17 -2.97 2.32 15.19
CA GLU A 17 -2.40 3.52 15.79
C GLU A 17 -0.88 3.41 15.94
N GLU A 18 -0.38 2.26 16.43
CA GLU A 18 1.06 2.04 16.58
C GLU A 18 1.78 2.04 15.24
N LEU A 19 1.22 1.36 14.23
CA LEU A 19 1.79 1.37 12.89
C LEU A 19 1.78 2.79 12.31
N ALA A 20 0.70 3.55 12.51
CA ALA A 20 0.59 4.93 12.05
C ALA A 20 1.69 5.81 12.67
N ARG A 21 1.91 5.69 13.98
CA ARG A 21 2.98 6.39 14.70
C ARG A 21 4.36 6.03 14.19
N LEU A 22 4.65 4.74 13.99
CA LEU A 22 5.93 4.25 13.46
C LEU A 22 6.19 4.73 12.03
N LEU A 23 5.13 4.88 11.25
CA LEU A 23 5.18 5.39 9.88
C LEU A 23 4.90 6.90 9.78
N GLY A 24 4.84 7.64 10.88
CA GLY A 24 4.61 9.09 10.88
C GLY A 24 3.43 9.53 10.00
N VAL A 25 2.33 8.79 10.03
CA VAL A 25 1.08 9.09 9.31
C VAL A 25 -0.09 9.05 10.28
N SER A 26 -1.27 9.50 9.85
CA SER A 26 -2.49 9.36 10.66
C SER A 26 -2.95 7.90 10.71
N ARG A 27 -3.65 7.51 11.78
CA ARG A 27 -4.34 6.21 11.84
C ARG A 27 -5.32 6.02 10.68
N GLN A 28 -5.99 7.09 10.24
CA GLN A 28 -6.92 7.06 9.11
C GLN A 28 -6.21 6.71 7.79
N THR A 29 -4.95 7.12 7.62
CA THR A 29 -4.10 6.71 6.50
C THR A 29 -3.91 5.20 6.51
N ILE A 30 -3.56 4.60 7.66
CA ILE A 30 -3.41 3.14 7.79
C ILE A 30 -4.73 2.42 7.50
N ILE A 31 -5.85 2.88 8.07
CA ILE A 31 -7.18 2.31 7.80
C ILE A 31 -7.50 2.34 6.30
N SER A 32 -7.21 3.45 5.62
CA SER A 32 -7.53 3.60 4.20
C SER A 32 -6.63 2.73 3.32
N ILE A 33 -5.37 2.55 3.69
CA ILE A 33 -4.44 1.61 3.03
C ILE A 33 -4.94 0.19 3.21
N GLU A 34 -5.20 -0.27 4.43
CA GLU A 34 -5.60 -1.66 4.71
C GLU A 34 -6.89 -2.06 3.99
N ASN A 35 -7.80 -1.12 3.79
CA ASN A 35 -9.05 -1.35 3.06
C ASN A 35 -8.92 -1.12 1.54
N GLY A 36 -7.71 -0.86 1.05
CA GLY A 36 -7.42 -0.61 -0.36
C GLY A 36 -8.03 0.67 -0.94
N ARG A 37 -8.57 1.55 -0.09
CA ARG A 37 -9.24 2.82 -0.46
C ARG A 37 -8.28 3.96 -0.74
N TYR A 38 -7.00 3.80 -0.40
CA TYR A 38 -5.97 4.80 -0.65
C TYR A 38 -4.83 4.19 -1.47
N ASN A 39 -4.38 4.93 -2.47
CA ASN A 39 -3.17 4.64 -3.23
C ASN A 39 -2.02 5.46 -2.62
N PRO A 40 -1.16 4.88 -1.75
CA PRO A 40 -0.02 5.59 -1.20
C PRO A 40 0.91 6.15 -2.27
N THR A 41 1.52 7.30 -1.98
CA THR A 41 2.63 7.82 -2.78
C THR A 41 3.80 6.84 -2.76
N LEU A 42 4.69 6.90 -3.77
CA LEU A 42 5.87 6.04 -3.84
C LEU A 42 6.72 6.10 -2.55
N MET A 43 6.89 7.29 -1.98
CA MET A 43 7.63 7.46 -0.73
C MET A 43 6.97 6.77 0.45
N LEU A 44 5.64 6.81 0.57
CA LEU A 44 4.94 6.11 1.63
C LEU A 44 4.96 4.59 1.42
N ALA A 45 4.77 4.13 0.19
CA ALA A 45 4.89 2.72 -0.16
C ALA A 45 6.31 2.18 0.17
N TYR A 46 7.35 2.92 -0.20
CA TYR A 46 8.73 2.61 0.13
C TYR A 46 8.98 2.53 1.65
N ARG A 47 8.45 3.49 2.43
CA ARG A 47 8.58 3.47 3.90
C ARG A 47 7.89 2.26 4.53
N ILE A 48 6.70 1.92 4.04
CA ILE A 48 5.95 0.75 4.50
C ILE A 48 6.73 -0.54 4.19
N ALA A 49 7.19 -0.69 2.95
CA ALA A 49 7.99 -1.83 2.50
C ALA A 49 9.26 -1.99 3.35
N LYS A 50 10.00 -0.89 3.55
CA LYS A 50 11.19 -0.84 4.40
C LYS A 50 10.89 -1.22 5.85
N PHE A 51 9.79 -0.73 6.43
CA PHE A 51 9.38 -1.07 7.79
C PHE A 51 9.16 -2.58 7.97
N PHE A 52 8.55 -3.23 6.98
CA PHE A 52 8.34 -4.68 6.99
C PHE A 52 9.53 -5.49 6.48
N SER A 53 10.59 -4.83 5.98
CA SER A 53 11.77 -5.47 5.37
C SER A 53 11.42 -6.32 4.14
N LEU A 54 10.54 -5.78 3.30
CA LEU A 54 10.05 -6.38 2.06
C LEU A 54 10.25 -5.40 0.89
N SER A 55 10.14 -5.89 -0.33
CA SER A 55 10.00 -5.06 -1.52
C SER A 55 8.61 -4.40 -1.58
N ILE A 56 8.44 -3.38 -2.43
CA ILE A 56 7.13 -2.72 -2.61
C ILE A 56 6.13 -3.71 -3.20
N GLU A 57 6.56 -4.52 -4.16
CA GLU A 57 5.78 -5.52 -4.88
C GLU A 57 5.32 -6.66 -3.96
N GLU A 58 6.11 -6.98 -2.93
CA GLU A 58 5.72 -7.96 -1.89
C GLU A 58 4.64 -7.44 -0.94
N VAL A 59 4.47 -6.12 -0.84
CA VAL A 59 3.49 -5.46 0.04
C VAL A 59 2.24 -5.02 -0.71
N PHE A 60 2.38 -4.54 -1.95
CA PHE A 60 1.32 -3.92 -2.74
C PHE A 60 1.16 -4.63 -4.09
N ASP A 61 -0.07 -5.04 -4.40
CA ASP A 61 -0.41 -5.59 -5.71
C ASP A 61 -0.83 -4.47 -6.68
N CYS A 62 0.12 -4.11 -7.55
CA CYS A 62 -0.04 -3.08 -8.57
C CYS A 62 -0.68 -3.60 -9.88
N ALA A 63 -0.95 -4.91 -10.01
CA ALA A 63 -1.32 -5.52 -11.29
C ALA A 63 -2.61 -4.94 -11.88
N LYS A 64 -3.61 -4.62 -11.06
CA LYS A 64 -4.87 -4.01 -11.51
C LYS A 64 -4.67 -2.61 -12.07
N GLU A 65 -3.81 -1.80 -11.46
CA GLU A 65 -3.53 -0.44 -11.92
C GLU A 65 -2.65 -0.44 -13.18
N LEU A 66 -1.68 -1.35 -13.27
CA LEU A 66 -0.85 -1.52 -14.47
C LEU A 66 -1.67 -1.97 -15.68
N LYS A 67 -2.67 -2.86 -15.50
CA LYS A 67 -3.60 -3.26 -16.57
C LYS A 67 -4.43 -2.09 -17.10
N LYS A 68 -4.87 -1.16 -16.22
CA LYS A 68 -5.59 0.05 -16.64
C LYS A 68 -4.72 0.97 -17.49
N LEU A 69 -3.44 1.12 -17.12
CA LEU A 69 -2.48 1.95 -17.87
C LEU A 69 -2.13 1.33 -19.23
N ALA A 70 -2.00 0.01 -19.30
CA ALA A 70 -1.69 -0.70 -20.55
C ALA A 70 -2.88 -0.69 -21.55
N GLY A 71 -4.12 -0.54 -21.08
CA GLY A 71 -5.32 -0.53 -21.91
C GLY A 71 -5.66 0.80 -22.59
N GLY A 72 -4.90 1.87 -22.36
CA GLY A 72 -5.20 3.23 -22.83
C GLY A 72 -4.61 3.66 -24.17
N LYS A 73 -4.12 2.74 -25.01
CA LYS A 73 -3.48 3.04 -26.31
C LYS A 73 -4.23 2.57 -27.57
N ASN A 74 -5.54 2.34 -27.51
CA ASN A 74 -6.34 1.95 -28.68
C ASN A 74 -7.54 2.88 -28.90
N ASP A 75 -7.29 4.17 -29.09
CA ASP A 75 -8.36 5.10 -29.51
C ASP A 75 -7.79 6.28 -30.33
N VAL A 76 -6.99 5.97 -31.36
CA VAL A 76 -6.81 6.82 -32.57
C VAL A 76 -6.35 5.92 -33.72
N LEU A 77 -7.28 5.34 -34.47
CA LEU A 77 -7.19 5.08 -35.92
C LEU A 77 -8.60 5.16 -36.51
#